data_AF-A0A4R5HFI0-F1
#
_entry.id   AF-A0A4R5HFI0-F1
#
_cell.length_a   1.000
_cell.length_b   1.000
_cell.length_c   1.000
_cell.angle_alpha   90.00
_cell.angle_beta   90.00
_cell.angle_gamma   90.00
#
_symmetry.space_group_name_H-M   'P 1'
#
loop_
_entity.id
_entity.type
_entity.pdbx_description
1 polymer ?
#
loop_
_entity_poly.entity_id
_entity_poly.type
_entity_poly.pdbx_seq_one_letter_code
_entity_poly.pdbx_strand_id
1 'polypeptide(L)'
;MHRLSIVLGILTFFSSLTYANIIYTQDFENPSGFVDTTNRDVSGQTVNSLYGGQPDGFFFAQTNSVETLNITGGQAFGSGYQDPRNQAGNFIIGLLATDLLGLAFNVGNNDFLNIGIDITSIDLNCCGGFFVNSGEAPLFRFSLFDNPTGNVSVGSGLRRLDFFDALGTESARNVVDFTNFVFGLDASDSTNGNVILGIDLINGTQTYAGLDNIVVAASNVEAQLVSEPGSAMLLGLAIGAMALSRRRKLMSY
;
A
#
# COMPACT_ATOMS: atom_id res chain seq x y z
N MET A 1 24.79 12.63 -64.02
CA MET A 1 24.58 11.43 -63.17
C MET A 1 24.78 11.83 -61.72
N HIS A 2 24.09 11.13 -60.80
CA HIS A 2 24.09 11.25 -59.32
C HIS A 2 22.92 12.05 -58.73
N ARG A 3 21.77 11.37 -58.60
CA ARG A 3 20.77 11.66 -57.57
C ARG A 3 21.27 11.00 -56.28
N LEU A 4 21.60 11.81 -55.28
CA LEU A 4 21.95 11.36 -53.94
C LEU A 4 20.64 11.04 -53.20
N SER A 5 20.23 9.77 -53.18
CA SER A 5 19.11 9.32 -52.37
C SER A 5 19.57 9.16 -50.92
N ILE A 6 19.27 10.14 -50.06
CA ILE A 6 19.44 10.00 -48.61
C ILE A 6 18.15 9.33 -48.08
N VAL A 7 18.24 8.03 -47.84
CA VAL A 7 17.21 7.29 -47.10
C VAL A 7 17.37 7.65 -45.62
N LEU A 8 16.42 8.41 -45.09
CA LEU A 8 16.30 8.68 -43.66
C LEU A 8 15.64 7.45 -43.01
N GLY A 9 16.46 6.55 -42.46
CA GLY A 9 15.97 5.43 -41.66
C GLY A 9 15.40 5.95 -40.34
N ILE A 10 14.08 5.93 -40.20
CA ILE A 10 13.41 6.13 -38.91
C ILE A 10 13.52 4.81 -38.15
N LEU A 11 14.47 4.69 -37.23
CA LEU A 11 14.44 3.63 -36.22
C LEU A 11 13.35 3.98 -35.20
N THR A 12 12.19 3.32 -35.29
CA THR A 12 11.20 3.33 -34.22
C THR A 12 11.68 2.42 -33.09
N PHE A 13 12.30 3.00 -32.06
CA PHE A 13 12.48 2.31 -30.79
C PHE A 13 11.13 2.27 -30.06
N PHE A 14 10.41 1.15 -30.16
CA PHE A 14 9.32 0.87 -29.25
C PHE A 14 9.95 0.46 -27.91
N SER A 15 10.01 1.40 -26.97
CA SER A 15 10.11 1.03 -25.56
C SER A 15 8.70 0.67 -25.11
N SER A 16 8.52 -0.53 -24.56
CA SER A 16 7.31 -0.85 -23.82
C SER A 16 7.25 0.06 -22.60
N LEU A 17 6.24 0.91 -22.51
CA LEU A 17 5.92 1.61 -21.27
C LEU A 17 5.57 0.54 -20.22
N THR A 18 6.33 0.47 -19.13
CA THR A 18 5.93 -0.31 -17.96
C THR A 18 4.95 0.53 -17.16
N TYR A 19 3.69 0.11 -17.15
CA TYR A 19 2.60 0.81 -16.49
C TYR A 19 2.27 0.10 -15.18
N ALA A 20 2.26 0.86 -14.08
CA ALA A 20 1.68 0.42 -12.82
C ALA A 20 0.20 0.83 -12.79
N ASN A 21 -0.69 -0.15 -12.65
CA ASN A 21 -2.12 0.09 -12.51
C ASN A 21 -2.48 0.16 -11.03
N ILE A 22 -2.79 1.35 -10.52
CA ILE A 22 -3.28 1.51 -9.14
C ILE A 22 -4.70 0.94 -9.09
N ILE A 23 -4.86 -0.12 -8.29
CA ILE A 23 -6.13 -0.86 -8.15
C ILE A 23 -6.82 -0.58 -6.82
N TYR A 24 -6.13 0.03 -5.85
CA TYR A 24 -6.69 0.38 -4.56
C TYR A 24 -5.91 1.48 -3.86
N THR A 25 -6.63 2.36 -3.17
CA THR A 25 -6.08 3.38 -2.28
C THR A 25 -6.99 3.54 -1.08
N GLN A 26 -6.42 3.65 0.12
CA GLN A 26 -7.16 3.88 1.35
C GLN A 26 -6.29 4.64 2.35
N ASP A 27 -6.78 5.80 2.78
CA ASP A 27 -6.19 6.69 3.78
C ASP A 27 -6.97 6.67 5.12
N PHE A 28 -8.04 5.87 5.20
CA PHE A 28 -8.89 5.69 6.37
C PHE A 28 -9.54 6.96 6.95
N GLU A 29 -9.48 8.09 6.24
CA GLU A 29 -9.89 9.40 6.79
C GLU A 29 -11.41 9.59 6.93
N ASN A 30 -12.19 8.74 6.26
CA ASN A 30 -13.64 8.93 6.14
C ASN A 30 -14.45 7.70 6.59
N PRO A 31 -14.33 7.27 7.87
CA PRO A 31 -15.13 6.16 8.39
C PRO A 31 -16.62 6.49 8.39
N SER A 32 -17.44 5.54 7.93
CA SER A 32 -18.90 5.68 7.95
C SER A 32 -19.46 5.47 9.36
N GLY A 33 -19.87 6.56 10.01
CA GLY A 33 -20.55 6.51 11.31
C GLY A 33 -19.67 5.96 12.43
N PHE A 34 -18.42 6.40 12.51
CA PHE A 34 -17.50 6.07 13.61
C PHE A 34 -18.13 6.35 14.98
N VAL A 35 -18.10 5.34 15.85
CA VAL A 35 -18.46 5.46 17.27
C VAL A 35 -17.28 5.03 18.13
N ASP A 36 -16.84 5.92 19.02
CA ASP A 36 -15.90 5.55 20.09
C ASP A 36 -16.61 4.69 21.13
N THR A 37 -16.42 3.38 21.02
CA THR A 37 -17.05 2.37 21.88
C THR A 37 -16.35 2.21 23.23
N THR A 38 -15.16 2.78 23.37
CA THR A 38 -14.25 2.53 24.51
C THR A 38 -14.06 3.79 25.37
N ASN A 39 -14.51 4.94 24.88
CA ASN A 39 -14.19 6.27 25.42
C ASN A 39 -12.67 6.49 25.52
N ARG A 40 -11.94 5.95 24.54
CA ARG A 40 -10.47 5.96 24.43
C ARG A 40 -10.04 6.16 22.97
N ASP A 41 -10.91 6.78 22.17
CA ASP A 41 -10.70 7.05 20.76
C ASP A 41 -10.54 5.77 19.91
N VAL A 42 -11.24 4.69 20.28
CA VAL A 42 -11.21 3.41 19.54
C VAL A 42 -12.63 2.91 19.27
N SER A 43 -12.87 2.49 18.03
CA SER A 43 -14.12 1.84 17.63
C SER A 43 -13.97 0.32 17.57
N GLY A 44 -14.88 -0.41 18.22
CA GLY A 44 -15.07 -1.85 18.08
C GLY A 44 -15.93 -2.25 16.88
N GLN A 45 -16.28 -1.30 16.01
CA GLN A 45 -16.92 -1.57 14.73
C GLN A 45 -15.93 -2.27 13.79
N THR A 46 -16.44 -3.15 12.92
CA THR A 46 -15.59 -3.86 11.95
C THR A 46 -15.09 -2.89 10.87
N VAL A 47 -13.94 -3.18 10.28
CA VAL A 47 -13.37 -2.38 9.17
C VAL A 47 -14.37 -2.28 8.02
N ASN A 48 -15.09 -3.36 7.69
CA ASN A 48 -16.14 -3.31 6.66
C ASN A 48 -17.32 -2.40 7.02
N SER A 49 -17.69 -2.29 8.30
CA SER A 49 -18.78 -1.39 8.68
C SER A 49 -18.41 0.09 8.56
N LEU A 50 -17.12 0.41 8.66
CA LEU A 50 -16.60 1.77 8.56
C LEU A 50 -16.14 2.13 7.14
N TYR A 51 -15.51 1.19 6.43
CA TYR A 51 -14.80 1.42 5.16
C TYR A 51 -15.19 0.44 4.03
N GLY A 52 -16.16 -0.45 4.25
CA GLY A 52 -16.59 -1.41 3.23
C GLY A 52 -17.21 -0.74 2.00
N GLY A 53 -17.12 -1.41 0.86
CA GLY A 53 -17.66 -0.90 -0.41
C GLY A 53 -16.88 0.30 -0.97
N GLN A 54 -15.61 0.48 -0.59
CA GLN A 54 -14.76 1.54 -1.11
C GLN A 54 -13.47 0.91 -1.68
N PRO A 55 -13.42 0.60 -2.99
CA PRO A 55 -14.43 0.86 -4.03
C PRO A 55 -15.64 -0.09 -3.98
N ASP A 56 -16.70 0.22 -4.74
CA ASP A 56 -17.94 -0.58 -4.78
C ASP A 56 -17.67 -2.08 -4.94
N GLY A 57 -18.20 -2.89 -4.01
CA GLY A 57 -18.01 -4.34 -3.99
C GLY A 57 -16.72 -4.83 -3.33
N PHE A 58 -15.85 -3.93 -2.84
CA PHE A 58 -14.68 -4.29 -2.05
C PHE A 58 -15.05 -4.63 -0.60
N PHE A 59 -14.47 -5.70 -0.08
CA PHE A 59 -14.63 -6.12 1.31
C PHE A 59 -13.29 -6.52 1.91
N PHE A 60 -13.10 -6.14 3.16
CA PHE A 60 -12.03 -6.65 4.00
C PHE A 60 -12.43 -8.01 4.56
N ALA A 61 -11.48 -8.93 4.69
CA ALA A 61 -11.59 -10.05 5.61
C ALA A 61 -10.86 -9.68 6.90
N GLN A 62 -11.44 -9.96 8.06
CA GLN A 62 -10.76 -9.74 9.33
C GLN A 62 -10.99 -10.89 10.29
N THR A 63 -10.01 -11.15 11.15
CA THR A 63 -10.13 -12.01 12.32
C THR A 63 -9.85 -11.20 13.58
N ASN A 64 -10.57 -11.50 14.66
CA ASN A 64 -10.43 -10.84 15.96
C ASN A 64 -10.68 -9.31 15.89
N SER A 65 -9.86 -8.51 16.55
CA SER A 65 -10.11 -7.11 16.90
C SER A 65 -9.31 -6.14 16.03
N VAL A 66 -9.35 -6.29 14.71
CA VAL A 66 -8.87 -5.21 13.82
C VAL A 66 -9.77 -3.99 14.03
N GLU A 67 -9.17 -2.89 14.49
CA GLU A 67 -9.86 -1.73 15.05
C GLU A 67 -9.54 -0.45 14.27
N THR A 68 -10.42 0.54 14.40
CA THR A 68 -10.19 1.89 13.88
C THR A 68 -9.97 2.84 15.05
N LEU A 69 -8.87 3.57 15.03
CA LEU A 69 -8.48 4.53 16.05
C LEU A 69 -8.68 5.94 15.54
N ASN A 70 -9.23 6.83 16.36
CA ASN A 70 -9.24 8.27 16.12
C ASN A 70 -8.01 8.91 16.78
N ILE A 71 -6.96 9.14 16.00
CA ILE A 71 -5.68 9.64 16.52
C ILE A 71 -5.66 11.15 16.78
N THR A 72 -6.68 11.89 16.32
CA THR A 72 -6.88 13.30 16.67
C THR A 72 -7.85 13.49 17.84
N GLY A 73 -8.37 12.39 18.38
CA GLY A 73 -9.15 12.36 19.61
C GLY A 73 -8.34 12.77 20.86
N GLY A 74 -9.05 13.06 21.94
CA GLY A 74 -8.46 13.59 23.18
C GLY A 74 -8.58 12.66 24.40
N GLN A 75 -9.13 11.45 24.23
CA GLN A 75 -9.45 10.53 25.32
C GLN A 75 -8.32 9.51 25.58
N ALA A 76 -7.63 9.07 24.52
CA ALA A 76 -6.52 8.15 24.62
C ALA A 76 -5.42 8.72 25.54
N PHE A 77 -4.90 7.90 26.45
CA PHE A 77 -3.90 8.26 27.45
C PHE A 77 -4.21 9.52 28.31
N GLY A 78 -5.45 10.02 28.30
CA GLY A 78 -5.88 11.24 28.98
C GLY A 78 -5.54 12.55 28.26
N SER A 79 -4.84 12.49 27.13
CA SER A 79 -4.44 13.68 26.35
C SER A 79 -4.56 13.52 24.83
N GLY A 80 -5.02 12.36 24.36
CA GLY A 80 -4.96 11.97 22.95
C GLY A 80 -3.62 11.36 22.55
N TYR A 81 -3.58 10.91 21.31
CA TYR A 81 -2.35 10.57 20.61
C TYR A 81 -1.61 11.85 20.19
N GLN A 82 -0.34 11.71 19.84
CA GLN A 82 0.53 12.79 19.40
C GLN A 82 1.07 12.45 18.02
N ASP A 83 0.94 13.38 17.08
CA ASP A 83 1.62 13.33 15.80
C ASP A 83 2.56 14.54 15.69
N PRO A 84 3.80 14.43 16.19
CA PRO A 84 4.74 15.55 16.21
C PRO A 84 5.24 15.95 14.81
N ARG A 85 5.07 15.09 13.80
CA ARG A 85 5.50 15.36 12.42
C ARG A 85 4.35 15.84 11.54
N ASN A 86 3.12 15.82 12.04
CA ASN A 86 1.92 16.18 11.29
C ASN A 86 1.83 15.38 9.97
N GLN A 87 2.14 14.08 10.06
CA GLN A 87 2.16 13.14 8.94
C GLN A 87 0.91 12.27 8.89
N ALA A 88 0.21 12.15 10.02
CA ALA A 88 -0.98 11.33 10.14
C ALA A 88 -2.24 12.15 9.88
N GLY A 89 -3.28 11.44 9.44
CA GLY A 89 -4.63 11.99 9.33
C GLY A 89 -5.37 11.94 10.66
N ASN A 90 -6.67 11.69 10.60
CA ASN A 90 -7.54 11.55 11.75
C ASN A 90 -7.65 10.11 12.22
N PHE A 91 -7.52 9.13 11.32
CA PHE A 91 -7.79 7.74 11.65
C PHE A 91 -6.71 6.80 11.15
N ILE A 92 -6.48 5.72 11.89
CA ILE A 92 -5.59 4.63 11.48
C ILE A 92 -6.26 3.29 11.80
N ILE A 93 -5.76 2.21 11.19
CA ILE A 93 -6.16 0.84 11.55
C ILE A 93 -5.16 0.27 12.54
N GLY A 94 -5.68 -0.23 13.67
CA GLY A 94 -4.90 -0.92 14.68
C GLY A 94 -5.05 -2.43 14.62
N LEU A 95 -3.95 -3.13 14.87
CA LEU A 95 -3.88 -4.59 14.93
C LEU A 95 -3.13 -5.04 16.18
N LEU A 96 -3.68 -6.03 16.87
CA LEU A 96 -2.96 -6.86 17.85
C LEU A 96 -2.26 -8.02 17.11
N ALA A 97 -1.22 -8.60 17.71
CA ALA A 97 -0.48 -9.74 17.13
C ALA A 97 -1.32 -11.02 16.87
N THR A 98 -2.55 -11.07 17.38
CA THR A 98 -3.51 -12.14 17.10
C THR A 98 -4.49 -11.80 15.99
N ASP A 99 -4.47 -10.57 15.49
CA ASP A 99 -5.40 -10.08 14.48
C ASP A 99 -4.85 -10.35 13.07
N LEU A 100 -5.77 -10.51 12.13
CA LEU A 100 -5.46 -10.70 10.72
C LEU A 100 -6.37 -9.80 9.89
N LEU A 101 -5.81 -9.08 8.93
CA LEU A 101 -6.55 -8.31 7.94
C LEU A 101 -6.23 -8.83 6.53
N GLY A 102 -7.26 -8.98 5.69
CA GLY A 102 -7.14 -9.53 4.35
C GLY A 102 -7.84 -8.67 3.33
N LEU A 103 -7.16 -8.43 2.22
CA LEU A 103 -7.66 -7.64 1.10
C LEU A 103 -7.56 -8.49 -0.17
N ALA A 104 -8.69 -8.70 -0.86
CA ALA A 104 -8.71 -9.48 -2.09
C ALA A 104 -8.54 -8.57 -3.31
N PHE A 105 -7.64 -8.95 -4.22
CA PHE A 105 -7.34 -8.20 -5.43
C PHE A 105 -7.30 -9.12 -6.65
N ASN A 106 -7.38 -8.50 -7.82
CA ASN A 106 -7.09 -9.17 -9.09
C ASN A 106 -5.90 -8.45 -9.75
N VAL A 107 -4.74 -9.11 -9.79
CA VAL A 107 -3.52 -8.59 -10.43
C VAL A 107 -3.55 -8.76 -11.96
N GLY A 108 -4.52 -9.49 -12.50
CA GLY A 108 -4.63 -9.82 -13.92
C GLY A 108 -3.49 -10.73 -14.37
N ASN A 109 -2.81 -10.32 -15.44
CA ASN A 109 -1.63 -11.02 -15.97
C ASN A 109 -0.31 -10.37 -15.50
N ASN A 110 -0.35 -9.58 -14.42
CA ASN A 110 0.85 -8.90 -13.92
C ASN A 110 1.62 -9.79 -12.95
N ASP A 111 2.95 -9.68 -13.00
CA ASP A 111 3.85 -10.50 -12.17
C ASP A 111 3.88 -10.05 -10.70
N PHE A 112 3.56 -8.80 -10.37
CA PHE A 112 3.66 -8.26 -9.01
C PHE A 112 2.39 -7.55 -8.53
N LEU A 113 2.09 -7.76 -7.25
CA LEU A 113 1.26 -6.87 -6.44
C LEU A 113 2.17 -5.91 -5.67
N ASN A 114 2.22 -4.66 -6.09
CA ASN A 114 3.03 -3.61 -5.45
C ASN A 114 2.22 -2.87 -4.39
N ILE A 115 2.83 -2.63 -3.24
CA ILE A 115 2.18 -2.07 -2.06
C ILE A 115 3.00 -0.89 -1.56
N GLY A 116 2.33 0.22 -1.31
CA GLY A 116 2.79 1.32 -0.48
C GLY A 116 1.96 1.35 0.80
N ILE A 117 2.61 1.49 1.95
CA ILE A 117 1.92 1.52 3.24
C ILE A 117 2.76 2.22 4.30
N ASP A 118 2.09 2.87 5.25
CA ASP A 118 2.70 3.39 6.45
C ASP A 118 2.37 2.49 7.65
N ILE A 119 3.37 2.17 8.46
CA ILE A 119 3.18 1.45 9.73
C ILE A 119 3.73 2.27 10.88
N THR A 120 3.14 2.12 12.07
CA THR A 120 3.59 2.84 13.25
C THR A 120 3.54 1.97 14.51
N SER A 121 4.54 2.15 15.37
CA SER A 121 4.49 1.71 16.76
C SER A 121 3.43 2.55 17.47
N ILE A 122 2.40 1.91 18.03
CA ILE A 122 1.37 2.60 18.81
C ILE A 122 0.71 1.59 19.75
N ASP A 123 0.04 2.07 20.79
CA ASP A 123 -0.61 1.22 21.77
C ASP A 123 -2.01 1.75 22.11
N LEU A 124 -2.75 0.97 22.88
CA LEU A 124 -4.02 1.36 23.48
C LEU A 124 -3.86 1.52 25.00
N ASN A 125 -4.59 2.45 25.61
CA ASN A 125 -4.75 2.50 27.07
C ASN A 125 -6.09 1.98 27.56
N CYS A 126 -6.73 1.13 26.74
CA CYS A 126 -8.07 0.61 26.97
C CYS A 126 -8.09 -0.92 26.93
N CYS A 127 -9.27 -1.48 27.19
CA CYS A 127 -9.72 -2.75 26.61
C CYS A 127 -9.06 -4.05 27.10
N GLY A 128 -7.98 -3.97 27.88
CA GLY A 128 -7.33 -5.13 28.51
C GLY A 128 -6.54 -5.99 27.50
N GLY A 129 -5.50 -6.65 27.99
CA GLY A 129 -4.51 -7.35 27.17
C GLY A 129 -3.11 -7.11 27.72
N PHE A 130 -2.18 -8.04 27.48
CA PHE A 130 -0.77 -7.75 27.71
C PHE A 130 -0.29 -6.95 26.50
N PHE A 131 -0.20 -5.64 26.68
CA PHE A 131 0.34 -4.73 25.68
C PHE A 131 1.87 -4.67 25.80
N VAL A 132 2.52 -4.25 24.72
CA VAL A 132 3.98 -4.23 24.58
C VAL A 132 4.62 -3.40 25.69
N ASN A 133 5.86 -3.71 26.05
CA ASN A 133 6.68 -2.71 26.72
C ASN A 133 6.80 -1.49 25.79
N SER A 134 6.60 -0.28 26.33
CA SER A 134 6.73 0.95 25.56
C SER A 134 8.03 0.98 24.75
N GLY A 135 7.95 1.28 23.45
CA GLY A 135 9.12 1.48 22.60
C GLY A 135 9.67 0.23 21.93
N GLU A 136 8.83 -0.72 21.53
CA GLU A 136 9.26 -1.81 20.64
C GLU A 136 8.84 -1.52 19.19
N ALA A 137 9.76 -1.71 18.25
CA ALA A 137 9.50 -1.56 16.82
C ALA A 137 8.56 -2.68 16.33
N PRO A 138 7.43 -2.38 15.65
CA PRO A 138 6.49 -3.38 15.17
C PRO A 138 7.06 -4.14 13.95
N LEU A 139 6.81 -5.45 13.87
CA LEU A 139 7.12 -6.27 12.70
C LEU A 139 5.82 -6.76 12.07
N PHE A 140 5.48 -6.18 10.93
CA PHE A 140 4.37 -6.67 10.11
C PHE A 140 4.87 -7.68 9.07
N ARG A 141 4.08 -8.71 8.82
CA ARG A 141 4.22 -9.59 7.66
C ARG A 141 3.08 -9.33 6.70
N PHE A 142 3.46 -9.03 5.46
CA PHE A 142 2.56 -8.93 4.32
C PHE A 142 2.72 -10.20 3.50
N SER A 143 1.70 -11.05 3.49
CA SER A 143 1.73 -12.30 2.73
C SER A 143 0.79 -12.22 1.53
N LEU A 144 1.27 -12.64 0.36
CA LEU A 144 0.44 -12.81 -0.83
C LEU A 144 -0.01 -14.26 -0.92
N PHE A 145 -1.32 -14.47 -1.07
CA PHE A 145 -1.90 -15.79 -1.25
C PHE A 145 -2.64 -15.92 -2.57
N ASP A 146 -2.57 -17.10 -3.17
CA ASP A 146 -3.37 -17.43 -4.35
C ASP A 146 -4.84 -17.59 -3.96
N ASN A 147 -5.75 -16.99 -4.75
CA ASN A 147 -7.19 -16.98 -4.48
C ASN A 147 -8.01 -17.34 -5.72
N PRO A 148 -7.89 -18.57 -6.26
CA PRO A 148 -8.57 -18.95 -7.51
C PRO A 148 -10.10 -18.83 -7.44
N THR A 149 -10.68 -18.85 -6.24
CA THR A 149 -12.13 -18.74 -6.03
C THR A 149 -12.65 -17.31 -6.07
N GLY A 150 -11.77 -16.31 -5.92
CA GLY A 150 -12.16 -14.90 -5.80
C GLY A 150 -12.86 -14.54 -4.48
N ASN A 151 -12.95 -15.46 -3.53
CA ASN A 151 -13.60 -15.21 -2.24
C ASN A 151 -12.69 -14.39 -1.32
N VAL A 152 -13.30 -13.52 -0.52
CA VAL A 152 -12.60 -12.75 0.52
C VAL A 152 -12.39 -13.64 1.74
N SER A 153 -11.13 -13.83 2.17
CA SER A 153 -10.79 -14.66 3.34
C SER A 153 -9.45 -14.26 3.98
N VAL A 154 -9.23 -14.68 5.23
CA VAL A 154 -7.95 -14.60 5.95
C VAL A 154 -7.70 -15.91 6.70
N GLY A 155 -6.43 -16.22 6.98
CA GLY A 155 -6.03 -17.33 7.85
C GLY A 155 -5.57 -18.59 7.13
N SER A 156 -5.76 -19.75 7.78
CA SER A 156 -5.15 -21.03 7.37
C SER A 156 -5.79 -21.63 6.11
N GLY A 157 -4.97 -22.33 5.30
CA GLY A 157 -5.44 -23.11 4.14
C GLY A 157 -5.27 -22.41 2.79
N LEU A 158 -4.82 -21.16 2.79
CA LEU A 158 -4.44 -20.44 1.58
C LEU A 158 -3.01 -20.80 1.16
N ARG A 159 -2.78 -20.98 -0.15
CA ARG A 159 -1.44 -21.21 -0.70
C ARG A 159 -0.71 -19.87 -0.78
N ARG A 160 0.32 -19.68 0.05
CA ARG A 160 1.17 -18.49 0.00
C ARG A 160 2.03 -18.50 -1.26
N LEU A 161 2.04 -17.39 -1.98
CA LEU A 161 2.89 -17.12 -3.14
C LEU A 161 4.19 -16.46 -2.69
N ASP A 162 4.06 -15.36 -1.94
CA ASP A 162 5.20 -14.56 -1.50
C ASP A 162 4.93 -13.87 -0.15
N PHE A 163 5.96 -13.27 0.46
CA PHE A 163 5.80 -12.42 1.64
C PHE A 163 6.91 -11.37 1.79
N PHE A 164 6.59 -10.29 2.50
CA PHE A 164 7.52 -9.25 2.92
C PHE A 164 7.35 -8.95 4.42
N ASP A 165 8.47 -8.85 5.13
CA ASP A 165 8.49 -8.46 6.54
C ASP A 165 8.94 -6.99 6.67
N ALA A 166 8.08 -6.15 7.25
CA ALA A 166 8.33 -4.73 7.47
C ALA A 166 8.58 -4.44 8.95
N LEU A 167 9.81 -4.06 9.29
CA LEU A 167 10.19 -3.64 10.64
C LEU A 167 10.07 -2.13 10.76
N GLY A 168 9.10 -1.65 11.53
CA GLY A 168 8.88 -0.23 11.80
C GLY A 168 9.93 0.39 12.72
N THR A 169 9.69 1.63 13.09
CA THR A 169 10.50 2.36 14.09
C THR A 169 9.79 2.31 15.45
N GLU A 170 10.56 2.17 16.52
CA GLU A 170 10.04 2.29 17.89
C GLU A 170 9.54 3.72 18.18
N SER A 171 8.47 3.83 18.95
CA SER A 171 7.95 5.13 19.41
C SER A 171 7.35 5.00 20.82
N ALA A 172 7.05 6.14 21.44
CA ALA A 172 6.24 6.13 22.66
C ALA A 172 4.82 5.64 22.33
N ARG A 173 4.20 4.94 23.30
CA ARG A 173 2.88 4.30 23.17
C ARG A 173 1.74 5.16 22.59
N ASN A 174 1.82 6.48 22.75
CA ASN A 174 0.81 7.44 22.28
C ASN A 174 1.32 8.36 21.15
N VAL A 175 2.47 8.06 20.55
CA VAL A 175 3.07 8.86 19.48
C VAL A 175 2.96 8.11 18.17
N VAL A 176 2.26 8.71 17.21
CA VAL A 176 2.24 8.27 15.82
C VAL A 176 3.54 8.72 15.16
N ASP A 177 4.39 7.75 14.83
CA ASP A 177 5.60 7.94 14.04
C ASP A 177 5.62 6.90 12.93
N PHE A 178 5.28 7.34 11.71
CA PHE A 178 5.15 6.43 10.58
C PHE A 178 6.51 6.05 9.99
N THR A 179 6.64 4.76 9.68
CA THR A 179 7.67 4.23 8.80
C THR A 179 7.00 3.80 7.49
N ASN A 180 7.41 4.43 6.39
CA ASN A 180 6.87 4.14 5.06
C ASN A 180 7.58 2.95 4.42
N PHE A 181 6.82 2.08 3.75
CA PHE A 181 7.32 0.97 2.95
C PHE A 181 6.74 1.01 1.55
N VAL A 182 7.57 0.66 0.57
CA VAL A 182 7.17 0.34 -0.79
C VAL A 182 7.86 -0.95 -1.22
N PHE A 183 7.09 -1.96 -1.58
CA PHE A 183 7.59 -3.29 -1.96
C PHE A 183 6.66 -3.95 -2.98
N GLY A 184 7.14 -5.00 -3.64
CA GLY A 184 6.33 -5.88 -4.50
C GLY A 184 6.24 -7.27 -3.88
N LEU A 185 5.12 -7.94 -4.11
CA LEU A 185 4.95 -9.37 -3.82
C LEU A 185 4.73 -10.13 -5.12
N ASP A 186 5.49 -11.19 -5.34
CA ASP A 186 5.47 -12.00 -6.55
C ASP A 186 4.16 -12.79 -6.68
N ALA A 187 3.40 -12.47 -7.73
CA ALA A 187 2.13 -13.07 -8.10
C ALA A 187 2.22 -13.96 -9.35
N SER A 188 3.42 -14.16 -9.92
CA SER A 188 3.62 -14.89 -11.18
C SER A 188 3.12 -16.34 -11.14
N ASP A 189 3.10 -16.94 -9.95
CA ASP A 189 2.57 -18.29 -9.69
C ASP A 189 1.06 -18.31 -9.34
N SER A 190 0.34 -17.18 -9.44
CA SER A 190 -1.11 -17.11 -9.23
C SER A 190 -1.85 -17.94 -10.28
N THR A 191 -2.89 -18.66 -9.85
CA THR A 191 -3.64 -19.56 -10.74
C THR A 191 -4.45 -18.80 -11.80
N ASN A 192 -5.01 -17.63 -11.44
CA ASN A 192 -5.87 -16.86 -12.33
C ASN A 192 -5.82 -15.34 -12.08
N GLY A 193 -4.76 -14.86 -11.42
CA GLY A 193 -4.56 -13.45 -11.08
C GLY A 193 -5.36 -12.97 -9.86
N ASN A 194 -6.29 -13.76 -9.33
CA ASN A 194 -6.96 -13.40 -8.08
C ASN A 194 -6.07 -13.78 -6.90
N VAL A 195 -5.85 -12.83 -6.00
CA VAL A 195 -4.95 -12.95 -4.86
C VAL A 195 -5.57 -12.37 -3.59
N ILE A 196 -5.02 -12.72 -2.45
CA ILE A 196 -5.31 -12.09 -1.15
C ILE A 196 -4.00 -11.55 -0.59
N LEU A 197 -3.99 -10.27 -0.25
CA LEU A 197 -2.99 -9.65 0.62
C LEU A 197 -3.43 -9.89 2.06
N GLY A 198 -2.69 -10.71 2.81
CA GLY A 198 -2.81 -10.86 4.24
C GLY A 198 -1.82 -9.95 4.98
N ILE A 199 -2.29 -9.31 6.05
CA ILE A 199 -1.52 -8.40 6.89
C ILE A 199 -1.60 -8.93 8.32
N ASP A 200 -0.43 -9.29 8.86
CA ASP A 200 -0.29 -9.90 10.17
C ASP A 200 0.74 -9.10 10.97
N LEU A 201 0.46 -8.81 12.24
CA LEU A 201 1.47 -8.30 13.16
C LEU A 201 2.17 -9.49 13.83
N ILE A 202 3.44 -9.74 13.50
CA ILE A 202 4.17 -10.96 13.91
C ILE A 202 5.15 -10.73 15.06
N ASN A 203 5.06 -9.57 15.73
CA ASN A 203 5.87 -9.23 16.89
C ASN A 203 5.44 -10.03 18.14
N GLY A 204 5.89 -11.28 18.27
CA GLY A 204 5.54 -12.11 19.42
C GLY A 204 4.02 -12.17 19.67
N THR A 205 3.59 -12.53 20.89
CA THR A 205 2.16 -12.74 21.18
C THR A 205 1.47 -11.54 21.84
N GLN A 206 2.11 -10.37 21.95
CA GLN A 206 1.69 -9.31 22.88
C GLN A 206 1.95 -7.88 22.35
N THR A 207 1.88 -7.66 21.03
CA THR A 207 2.10 -6.33 20.47
C THR A 207 0.89 -5.74 19.78
N TYR A 208 0.71 -4.43 19.90
CA TYR A 208 -0.24 -3.62 19.16
C TYR A 208 0.53 -2.68 18.23
N ALA A 209 -0.01 -2.39 17.06
CA ALA A 209 0.58 -1.46 16.10
C ALA A 209 -0.49 -0.92 15.14
N GLY A 210 -0.14 0.16 14.45
CA GLY A 210 -1.03 0.85 13.53
C GLY A 210 -0.53 0.80 12.09
N LEU A 211 -1.45 0.91 11.14
CA LEU A 211 -1.16 1.11 9.72
C LEU A 211 -2.10 2.13 9.09
N ASP A 212 -1.65 2.74 8.00
CA ASP A 212 -2.38 3.76 7.24
C ASP A 212 -1.84 3.87 5.80
N ASN A 213 -2.48 4.71 4.96
CA ASN A 213 -2.05 5.11 3.63
C ASN A 213 -1.73 3.94 2.68
N ILE A 214 -2.64 2.97 2.61
CA ILE A 214 -2.49 1.81 1.73
C ILE A 214 -2.67 2.25 0.27
N VAL A 215 -1.67 1.96 -0.55
CA VAL A 215 -1.73 2.06 -2.02
C VAL A 215 -1.36 0.71 -2.60
N VAL A 216 -2.19 0.18 -3.50
CA VAL A 216 -1.93 -1.10 -4.17
C VAL A 216 -1.97 -0.91 -5.67
N ALA A 217 -0.95 -1.43 -6.34
CA ALA A 217 -0.83 -1.45 -7.79
C ALA A 217 -0.48 -2.84 -8.32
N ALA A 218 -0.91 -3.14 -9.54
CA ALA A 218 -0.46 -4.32 -10.28
C ALA A 218 0.47 -3.89 -11.43
N SER A 219 1.63 -4.54 -11.55
CA SER A 219 2.57 -4.31 -12.66
C SER A 219 3.54 -5.48 -12.86
N ASN A 220 4.31 -5.46 -13.94
CA ASN A 220 5.39 -6.42 -14.21
C ASN A 220 6.75 -5.96 -13.63
N VAL A 221 6.74 -4.98 -12.73
CA VAL A 221 7.95 -4.42 -12.12
C VAL A 221 7.72 -4.33 -10.61
N GLU A 222 8.57 -5.01 -9.85
CA GLU A 222 8.54 -5.00 -8.39
C GLU A 222 8.66 -3.57 -7.82
N ALA A 223 7.92 -3.30 -6.73
CA ALA A 223 7.91 -2.04 -5.99
C ALA A 223 7.51 -0.81 -6.84
N GLN A 224 6.83 -1.00 -7.98
CA GLN A 224 6.39 0.08 -8.85
C GLN A 224 4.96 0.53 -8.52
N LEU A 225 4.83 1.66 -7.81
CA LEU A 225 3.53 2.32 -7.54
C LEU A 225 3.16 3.40 -8.56
N VAL A 226 4.14 3.89 -9.32
CA VAL A 226 3.95 4.93 -10.34
C VAL A 226 4.53 4.49 -11.68
N SER A 227 3.85 4.85 -12.76
CA SER A 227 4.35 4.60 -14.10
C SER A 227 5.48 5.57 -14.42
N GLU A 228 6.66 5.06 -14.74
CA GLU A 228 7.75 5.90 -15.23
C GLU A 228 7.50 6.22 -16.72
N PRO A 229 7.59 7.50 -17.15
CA PRO A 229 7.60 7.79 -18.57
C PRO A 229 8.84 7.11 -19.18
N GLY A 230 8.60 6.21 -20.14
CA GLY A 230 9.66 5.43 -20.77
C GLY A 230 10.82 6.35 -21.18
N SER A 231 11.99 6.15 -20.58
CA SER A 231 13.17 7.00 -20.76
C SER A 231 13.57 7.14 -22.24
N ALA A 232 13.27 6.13 -23.06
CA ALA A 232 13.43 6.18 -24.51
C ALA A 232 12.40 7.07 -25.23
N MET A 233 11.18 7.24 -24.71
CA MET A 233 10.22 8.23 -25.22
C MET A 233 10.71 9.65 -24.92
N LEU A 234 11.22 9.91 -23.72
CA LEU A 234 11.82 11.20 -23.36
C LEU A 234 13.07 11.49 -24.21
N LEU A 235 13.95 10.50 -24.38
CA LEU A 235 15.11 10.62 -25.25
C LEU A 235 14.71 10.82 -26.72
N GLY A 236 13.68 10.11 -27.19
CA GLY A 236 13.13 10.26 -28.53
C GLY A 236 12.55 11.66 -28.78
N LEU A 237 11.81 12.21 -27.82
CA LEU A 237 11.32 13.59 -27.85
C LEU A 237 12.47 14.60 -27.85
N ALA A 238 13.51 14.38 -27.03
CA ALA A 238 14.69 15.23 -26.98
C ALA A 238 15.47 15.21 -28.31
N ILE A 239 15.68 14.04 -28.91
CA ILE A 239 16.33 13.90 -30.22
C ILE A 239 15.48 14.52 -31.33
N GLY A 240 14.16 14.30 -31.32
CA GLY A 240 13.23 14.90 -32.27
C GLY A 240 13.24 16.43 -32.22
N ALA A 241 13.23 17.01 -31.01
CA ALA A 241 13.33 18.45 -30.80
C ALA A 241 14.68 19.02 -31.27
N MET A 242 15.79 18.29 -31.04
CA MET A 242 17.12 18.67 -31.55
C MET A 242 17.22 18.61 -33.07
N ALA A 243 16.60 17.61 -33.72
CA ALA A 243 16.59 17.50 -35.18
C ALA A 243 15.76 18.62 -35.84
N LEU A 244 14.63 18.99 -35.25
CA LEU A 244 13.78 20.10 -35.71
C LEU A 244 14.45 21.47 -35.53
N SER A 245 15.17 21.69 -34.42
CA SER A 245 15.88 22.94 -34.18
C SER A 245 17.07 23.14 -35.13
N ARG A 246 17.79 22.08 -35.49
CA ARG A 246 18.86 22.13 -36.51
C ARG A 246 18.33 22.42 -37.92
N ARG A 247 17.15 21.89 -38.30
CA ARG A 247 16.53 22.19 -39.60
C ARG A 247 16.13 23.66 -39.74
N ARG A 248 15.60 24.28 -38.69
CA ARG A 248 15.24 25.72 -38.72
C ARG A 248 16.46 26.62 -38.93
N LYS A 249 17.63 26.24 -38.40
CA LYS A 249 18.87 27.02 -38.55
C LYS A 249 19.45 26.98 -39.97
N LEU A 250 19.21 25.90 -40.71
CA LEU A 250 19.67 25.71 -42.10
C LEU A 250 18.76 26.39 -43.14
N MET A 251 17.52 26.73 -42.78
CA MET A 251 16.56 27.43 -43.66
C MET A 251 16.56 28.96 -43.50
N SER A 252 17.48 29.51 -42.68
CA SER A 252 17.59 30.94 -42.36
C SER A 252 18.72 31.66 -43.13
N TYR A 253 19.20 31.09 -44.23
CA TYR A 253 20.20 31.70 -45.13
C TYR A 253 19.65 31.81 -46.55
#